data_AF-A0A7K3DDN2-F1
#
_entry.id   AF-A0A7K3DDN2-F1
#
_cell.length_a   1.000
_cell.length_b   1.000
_cell.length_c   1.000
_cell.angle_alpha   90.00
_cell.angle_beta   90.00
_cell.angle_gamma   90.00
#
_symmetry.space_group_name_H-M   'P 1'
#
loop_
_entity.id
_entity.type
_entity.pdbx_description
1 polymer ?
#
loop_
_entity_poly.entity_id
_entity_poly.type
_entity_poly.pdbx_seq_one_letter_code
_entity_poly.pdbx_strand_id
1 'polypeptide(L)'
;MDRTAEDGEGTGRRLRDLRRARGLKQQDLSSGDVSVSYISLIESGKRTPSSTVVALLAERLGCTTSYLLTGQDETRTRELELKAAFAELSLHNGEGGQALHAYSEVLASAPVLPEDTVRRARLGQALALEQLGRLEAAVQSLTALYEDPRCVAGSAEWSRLATALTRCHQALGDHVLSVDIGERAVRRLDQLGLQATDDHIQLGAALVGCYRARGDLAKAHLVADRLIRIADERGGRIAQRETYWNAALVAQSRGDVDQALALTERARALLAESDHVRHHALLAAAYGTLLLECDPADPERALHLLGQANSRLAEVGTPIEQADAQIQLASVCLRLSRFDEARQHASRALDLLDGEPRPEAVLARTVLAGV
;
A
#
# COMPACT_ATOMS: atom_id res chain seq x y z
N MET A 1 8.82 -12.91 -41.77
CA MET A 1 7.68 -12.62 -42.66
C MET A 1 6.58 -13.68 -42.45
N ASP A 2 6.21 -13.98 -41.20
CA ASP A 2 5.38 -15.17 -40.89
C ASP A 2 4.25 -14.92 -39.87
N ARG A 3 4.09 -13.68 -39.38
CA ARG A 3 3.07 -13.34 -38.35
C ARG A 3 1.63 -13.44 -38.88
N THR A 4 1.41 -13.20 -40.17
CA THR A 4 0.07 -13.14 -40.77
C THR A 4 -0.64 -14.49 -40.89
N ALA A 5 0.11 -15.61 -40.89
CA ALA A 5 -0.46 -16.96 -40.96
C ALA A 5 -0.90 -17.45 -39.57
N GLU A 6 -0.07 -17.24 -38.53
CA GLU A 6 -0.40 -17.54 -37.12
C GLU A 6 -1.60 -16.72 -36.63
N ASP A 7 -1.67 -15.43 -36.99
CA ASP A 7 -2.79 -14.55 -36.64
C ASP A 7 -4.12 -15.01 -37.28
N GLY A 8 -4.06 -15.57 -38.49
CA GLY A 8 -5.22 -16.11 -39.21
C GLY A 8 -5.79 -17.38 -38.58
N GLU A 9 -4.92 -18.27 -38.11
CA GLU A 9 -5.29 -19.55 -37.49
C GLU A 9 -5.92 -19.34 -36.11
N GLY A 10 -5.38 -18.40 -35.32
CA GLY A 10 -5.98 -17.98 -34.04
C GLY A 10 -7.34 -17.32 -34.21
N THR A 11 -7.51 -16.47 -35.23
CA THR A 11 -8.75 -15.75 -35.51
C THR A 11 -9.88 -16.71 -35.91
N GLY A 12 -9.58 -17.69 -36.78
CA GLY A 12 -10.55 -18.71 -37.19
C GLY A 12 -11.05 -19.58 -36.04
N ARG A 13 -10.14 -19.97 -35.13
CA ARG A 13 -10.50 -20.72 -33.92
C ARG A 13 -11.40 -19.90 -32.98
N ARG A 14 -11.02 -18.65 -32.68
CA ARG A 14 -11.81 -17.75 -31.82
C ARG A 14 -13.21 -17.48 -32.39
N LEU A 15 -13.31 -17.27 -33.71
CA LEU A 15 -14.58 -17.12 -34.41
C LEU A 15 -15.50 -18.33 -34.18
N ARG A 16 -14.97 -19.54 -34.36
CA ARG A 16 -15.71 -20.79 -34.17
C ARG A 16 -16.15 -20.98 -32.71
N ASP A 17 -15.24 -20.73 -31.77
CA ASP A 17 -15.49 -20.94 -30.34
C ASP A 17 -16.57 -19.97 -29.83
N LEU A 18 -16.49 -18.68 -30.18
CA LEU A 18 -17.51 -17.67 -29.82
C LEU A 18 -18.87 -17.98 -30.42
N ARG A 19 -18.89 -18.38 -31.70
CA ARG A 19 -20.13 -18.73 -32.39
C ARG A 19 -20.82 -19.90 -31.68
N ARG A 20 -20.06 -20.94 -31.33
CA ARG A 20 -20.58 -22.13 -30.62
C ARG A 20 -21.06 -21.79 -29.22
N ALA A 21 -20.30 -20.99 -28.46
CA ALA A 21 -20.69 -20.55 -27.12
C ALA A 21 -22.02 -19.78 -27.11
N ARG A 22 -22.35 -19.10 -28.21
CA ARG A 22 -23.62 -18.36 -28.40
C ARG A 22 -24.73 -19.17 -29.08
N GLY A 23 -24.52 -20.46 -29.34
CA GLY A 23 -25.51 -21.31 -30.00
C GLY A 23 -25.78 -20.96 -31.46
N LEU A 24 -24.93 -20.16 -32.10
CA LEU A 24 -25.11 -19.70 -33.48
C LEU A 24 -24.61 -20.75 -34.50
N LYS A 25 -25.32 -20.88 -35.61
CA LYS A 25 -24.91 -21.65 -36.79
C LYS A 25 -24.09 -20.76 -37.74
N GLN A 26 -23.30 -21.36 -38.63
CA GLN A 26 -22.49 -20.58 -39.59
C GLN A 26 -23.36 -19.68 -40.50
N GLN A 27 -24.57 -20.12 -40.81
CA GLN A 27 -25.56 -19.32 -41.56
C GLN A 27 -25.99 -18.05 -40.81
N ASP A 28 -26.01 -18.07 -39.48
CA ASP A 28 -26.45 -16.93 -38.66
C ASP A 28 -25.40 -15.81 -38.67
N LEU A 29 -24.14 -16.13 -39.01
CA LEU A 29 -23.08 -15.15 -39.24
C LEU A 29 -23.02 -14.65 -40.69
N SER A 30 -23.72 -15.30 -41.63
CA SER A 30 -23.68 -14.93 -43.05
C SER A 30 -24.52 -13.68 -43.36
N SER A 31 -24.00 -12.81 -44.21
CA SER A 31 -24.66 -11.58 -44.70
C SER A 31 -24.49 -11.48 -46.21
N GLY A 32 -25.14 -10.50 -46.85
CA GLY A 32 -25.00 -10.28 -48.31
C GLY A 32 -23.55 -10.23 -48.79
N ASP A 33 -22.62 -9.75 -47.94
CA ASP A 33 -21.19 -9.62 -48.25
C ASP A 33 -20.33 -10.79 -47.75
N VAL A 34 -20.89 -11.73 -46.97
CA VAL A 34 -20.15 -12.82 -46.31
C VAL A 34 -20.94 -14.13 -46.44
N SER A 35 -20.52 -15.02 -47.33
CA SER A 35 -21.18 -16.31 -47.55
C SER A 35 -20.87 -17.35 -46.45
N VAL A 36 -21.78 -18.32 -46.28
CA VAL A 36 -21.60 -19.45 -45.33
C VAL A 36 -20.31 -20.24 -45.63
N SER A 37 -20.01 -20.45 -46.91
CA SER A 37 -18.78 -21.12 -47.35
C SER A 37 -17.53 -20.33 -46.95
N TYR A 38 -17.58 -19.00 -47.06
CA TYR A 38 -16.49 -18.12 -46.66
C TYR A 38 -16.24 -18.15 -45.15
N ILE A 39 -17.29 -18.17 -44.32
CA ILE A 39 -17.18 -18.32 -42.85
C ILE A 39 -16.54 -19.66 -42.49
N SER A 40 -16.92 -20.75 -43.17
CA SER A 40 -16.31 -22.06 -42.95
C SER A 40 -14.80 -22.07 -43.29
N LEU A 41 -14.40 -21.37 -44.35
CA LEU A 41 -12.99 -21.21 -44.72
C LEU A 41 -12.20 -20.37 -43.71
N ILE A 42 -12.81 -19.33 -43.12
CA ILE A 42 -12.19 -18.54 -42.05
C ILE A 42 -12.04 -19.40 -40.78
N GLU A 43 -13.10 -20.08 -40.34
CA GLU A 43 -13.07 -20.91 -39.13
C GLU A 43 -12.04 -22.06 -39.21
N SER A 44 -11.78 -22.57 -40.42
CA SER A 44 -10.80 -23.62 -40.67
C SER A 44 -9.37 -23.11 -40.88
N GLY A 45 -9.13 -21.80 -40.74
CA GLY A 45 -7.81 -21.18 -40.93
C GLY A 45 -7.37 -21.11 -42.40
N LYS A 46 -8.19 -21.59 -43.34
CA LYS A 46 -7.86 -21.64 -44.78
C LYS A 46 -7.94 -20.27 -45.46
N ARG A 47 -8.53 -19.27 -44.80
CA ARG A 47 -8.64 -17.92 -45.35
C ARG A 47 -8.58 -16.85 -44.26
N THR A 48 -7.73 -15.86 -44.47
CA THR A 48 -7.63 -14.67 -43.63
C THR A 48 -8.70 -13.65 -44.02
N PRO A 49 -9.63 -13.28 -43.11
CA PRO A 49 -10.65 -12.28 -43.41
C PRO A 49 -10.04 -10.88 -43.55
N SER A 50 -10.68 -10.00 -44.34
CA SER A 50 -10.32 -8.58 -44.38
C SER A 50 -10.77 -7.87 -43.11
N SER A 51 -10.19 -6.70 -42.81
CA SER A 51 -10.56 -5.88 -41.66
C SER A 51 -12.06 -5.54 -41.62
N THR A 52 -12.66 -5.28 -42.78
CA THR A 52 -14.11 -5.03 -42.92
C THR A 52 -14.95 -6.26 -42.54
N VAL A 53 -14.52 -7.46 -42.94
CA VAL A 53 -15.21 -8.72 -42.59
C VAL A 53 -15.05 -9.03 -41.11
N VAL A 54 -13.87 -8.78 -40.53
CA VAL A 54 -13.63 -8.93 -39.08
C VAL A 54 -14.55 -8.00 -38.28
N ALA A 55 -14.71 -6.73 -38.70
CA ALA A 55 -15.62 -5.79 -38.05
C ALA A 55 -17.08 -6.27 -38.05
N LEU A 56 -17.56 -6.71 -39.20
CA LEU A 56 -18.91 -7.23 -39.33
C LEU A 56 -19.16 -8.50 -38.49
N LEU A 57 -18.18 -9.43 -38.47
CA LEU A 57 -18.28 -10.65 -37.65
C LEU A 57 -18.22 -10.33 -36.16
N ALA A 58 -17.37 -9.39 -35.74
CA ALA A 58 -17.26 -8.97 -34.35
C ALA A 58 -18.56 -8.34 -33.84
N GLU A 59 -19.17 -7.45 -34.63
CA GLU A 59 -20.47 -6.83 -34.32
C GLU A 59 -21.56 -7.89 -34.11
N ARG A 60 -21.67 -8.85 -35.03
CA ARG A 60 -22.67 -9.94 -34.94
C ARG A 60 -22.44 -10.91 -33.79
N LEU A 61 -21.18 -11.10 -33.41
CA LEU A 61 -20.82 -11.91 -32.25
C LEU A 61 -20.87 -11.13 -30.93
N GLY A 62 -21.13 -9.81 -30.97
CA GLY A 62 -21.10 -8.96 -29.80
C GLY A 62 -19.74 -8.99 -29.09
N CYS A 63 -18.65 -8.94 -29.86
CA CYS A 63 -17.29 -8.80 -29.35
C CYS A 63 -16.54 -7.68 -30.08
N THR A 64 -15.35 -7.32 -29.59
CA THR A 64 -14.49 -6.35 -30.27
C THR A 64 -13.73 -7.00 -31.42
N THR A 65 -13.38 -6.20 -32.43
CA THR A 65 -12.52 -6.65 -33.54
C THR A 65 -11.16 -7.12 -33.03
N SER A 66 -10.61 -6.42 -32.04
CA SER A 66 -9.37 -6.79 -31.36
C SER A 66 -9.49 -8.16 -30.72
N TYR A 67 -10.56 -8.45 -29.96
CA TYR A 67 -10.76 -9.77 -29.37
C TYR A 67 -10.84 -10.89 -30.41
N LEU A 68 -11.53 -10.65 -31.53
CA LEU A 68 -11.61 -11.65 -32.60
C LEU A 68 -10.23 -11.93 -33.22
N LEU A 69 -9.42 -10.88 -33.40
CA LEU A 69 -8.09 -10.94 -34.03
C LEU A 69 -6.98 -11.42 -33.09
N THR A 70 -6.99 -11.04 -31.82
CA THR A 70 -5.88 -11.23 -30.87
C THR A 70 -6.28 -12.11 -29.68
N GLY A 71 -7.58 -12.26 -29.41
CA GLY A 71 -8.09 -12.90 -28.19
C GLY A 71 -8.09 -11.99 -26.97
N GLN A 72 -7.66 -10.74 -27.10
CA GLN A 72 -7.65 -9.76 -26.02
C GLN A 72 -8.91 -8.90 -26.08
N ASP A 73 -9.70 -8.95 -25.01
CA ASP A 73 -10.83 -8.05 -24.87
C ASP A 73 -10.31 -6.72 -24.31
N GLU A 74 -9.94 -5.80 -25.20
CA GLU A 74 -9.40 -4.49 -24.81
C GLU A 74 -10.29 -3.74 -23.82
N THR A 75 -11.61 -3.91 -23.91
CA THR A 75 -12.54 -3.26 -22.97
C THR A 75 -12.38 -3.86 -21.58
N ARG A 76 -12.41 -5.20 -21.47
CA ARG A 76 -12.21 -5.90 -20.20
C ARG A 76 -10.82 -5.67 -19.62
N THR A 77 -9.78 -5.62 -20.45
CA THR A 77 -8.41 -5.31 -20.01
C THR A 77 -8.35 -3.89 -19.44
N ARG A 78 -8.93 -2.89 -20.12
CA ARG A 78 -9.00 -1.51 -19.62
C ARG A 78 -9.80 -1.40 -18.32
N GLU A 79 -10.92 -2.12 -18.20
CA GLU A 79 -11.70 -2.18 -16.95
C GLU A 79 -10.88 -2.72 -15.78
N LEU A 80 -10.10 -3.79 -16.00
CA LEU A 80 -9.23 -4.37 -14.99
C LEU A 80 -8.03 -3.48 -14.64
N GLU A 81 -7.46 -2.77 -15.61
CA GLU A 81 -6.41 -1.76 -15.38
C GLU A 81 -6.94 -0.59 -14.55
N LEU A 82 -8.14 -0.09 -14.87
CA LEU A 82 -8.80 0.95 -14.09
C LEU A 82 -9.09 0.47 -12.66
N LYS A 83 -9.53 -0.78 -12.50
CA LYS A 83 -9.74 -1.41 -11.19
C LYS A 83 -8.45 -1.49 -10.38
N ALA A 84 -7.33 -1.84 -11.00
CA ALA A 84 -6.01 -1.85 -10.34
C ALA A 84 -5.56 -0.44 -9.91
N ALA A 85 -5.85 0.58 -10.72
CA ALA A 85 -5.55 1.98 -10.36
C ALA A 85 -6.41 2.48 -9.19
N PHE A 86 -7.70 2.14 -9.16
CA PHE A 86 -8.56 2.44 -8.00
C PHE A 86 -8.10 1.69 -6.74
N ALA A 87 -7.65 0.44 -6.87
CA ALA A 87 -7.09 -0.32 -5.76
C ALA A 87 -5.83 0.35 -5.18
N GLU A 88 -4.99 0.96 -6.02
CA GLU A 88 -3.81 1.71 -5.57
C GLU A 88 -4.21 2.96 -4.76
N LEU A 89 -5.26 3.67 -5.20
CA LEU A 89 -5.81 4.80 -4.44
C LEU A 89 -6.39 4.36 -3.09
N SER A 90 -7.17 3.29 -3.06
CA SER A 90 -7.69 2.71 -1.81
C SER A 90 -6.57 2.30 -0.86
N LEU A 91 -5.49 1.70 -1.39
CA LEU A 91 -4.32 1.36 -0.59
C LEU A 91 -3.70 2.60 0.03
N HIS A 92 -3.44 3.64 -0.76
CA HIS A 92 -2.93 4.92 -0.29
C HIS A 92 -3.82 5.58 0.76
N ASN A 93 -5.14 5.39 0.66
CA ASN A 93 -6.12 5.93 1.61
C ASN A 93 -6.24 5.15 2.92
N GLY A 94 -5.52 4.04 3.10
CA GLY A 94 -5.67 3.23 4.31
C GLY A 94 -6.72 2.12 4.20
N GLU A 95 -7.37 1.95 3.03
CA GLU A 95 -8.46 0.99 2.79
C GLU A 95 -7.92 -0.37 2.31
N GLY A 96 -6.97 -0.95 3.05
CA GLY A 96 -6.25 -2.16 2.65
C GLY A 96 -7.15 -3.35 2.30
N GLY A 97 -8.31 -3.48 2.96
CA GLY A 97 -9.29 -4.53 2.67
C GLY A 97 -9.92 -4.41 1.28
N GLN A 98 -10.31 -3.20 0.89
CA GLN A 98 -10.87 -2.93 -0.44
C GLN A 98 -9.81 -3.11 -1.52
N ALA A 99 -8.60 -2.59 -1.28
CA ALA A 99 -7.45 -2.75 -2.17
C ALA A 99 -7.11 -4.23 -2.39
N LEU A 100 -7.03 -5.03 -1.31
CA LEU A 100 -6.75 -6.45 -1.38
C LEU A 100 -7.81 -7.20 -2.21
N HIS A 101 -9.09 -6.89 -2.01
CA HIS A 101 -10.17 -7.50 -2.78
C HIS A 101 -10.04 -7.18 -4.27
N ALA A 102 -9.90 -5.90 -4.62
CA ALA A 102 -9.79 -5.45 -5.99
C ALA A 102 -8.56 -6.04 -6.70
N TYR A 103 -7.38 -6.05 -6.07
CA TYR A 103 -6.19 -6.69 -6.64
C TYR A 103 -6.37 -8.20 -6.82
N SER A 104 -7.06 -8.88 -5.90
CA SER A 104 -7.32 -10.32 -6.03
C SER A 104 -8.21 -10.63 -7.25
N GLU A 105 -9.21 -9.78 -7.52
CA GLU A 105 -10.05 -9.92 -8.72
C GLU A 105 -9.29 -9.63 -10.02
N VAL A 106 -8.41 -8.62 -10.01
CA VAL A 106 -7.51 -8.34 -11.15
C VAL A 106 -6.60 -9.54 -11.42
N LEU A 107 -5.99 -10.10 -10.38
CA LEU A 107 -5.08 -11.24 -10.49
C LEU A 107 -5.78 -12.55 -10.86
N ALA A 108 -7.08 -12.71 -10.54
CA ALA A 108 -7.87 -13.83 -11.05
C ALA A 108 -8.00 -13.81 -12.59
N SER A 109 -7.83 -12.64 -13.22
CA SER A 109 -7.79 -12.47 -14.67
C SER A 109 -6.37 -12.31 -15.23
N ALA A 110 -5.32 -12.68 -14.47
CA ALA A 110 -3.93 -12.52 -14.88
C ALA A 110 -3.57 -13.08 -16.29
N PRO A 111 -4.09 -14.24 -16.75
CA PRO A 111 -3.73 -14.79 -18.06
C PRO A 111 -4.08 -13.90 -19.27
N VAL A 112 -5.01 -12.96 -19.11
CA VAL A 112 -5.46 -12.05 -20.19
C VAL A 112 -4.91 -10.63 -20.05
N LEU A 113 -4.13 -10.36 -19.01
CA LEU A 113 -3.57 -9.05 -18.70
C LEU A 113 -2.11 -8.94 -19.16
N PRO A 114 -1.63 -7.74 -19.51
CA PRO A 114 -0.20 -7.49 -19.70
C PRO A 114 0.59 -7.86 -18.45
N GLU A 115 1.79 -8.43 -18.62
CA GLU A 115 2.64 -8.86 -17.51
C GLU A 115 2.94 -7.73 -16.52
N ASP A 116 3.16 -6.51 -17.00
CA ASP A 116 3.41 -5.33 -16.16
C ASP A 116 2.19 -4.97 -15.29
N THR A 117 0.97 -5.14 -15.81
CA THR A 117 -0.27 -4.95 -15.04
C THR A 117 -0.39 -6.02 -13.97
N VAL A 118 -0.09 -7.28 -14.31
CA VAL A 118 -0.07 -8.38 -13.32
C VAL A 118 0.98 -8.14 -12.24
N ARG A 119 2.19 -7.70 -12.61
CA ARG A 119 3.28 -7.39 -11.67
C ARG A 119 2.90 -6.27 -10.71
N ARG A 120 2.36 -5.16 -11.24
CA ARG A 120 1.85 -4.04 -10.41
C ARG A 120 0.73 -4.50 -9.47
N ALA A 121 -0.21 -5.30 -9.95
CA ALA A 121 -1.28 -5.84 -9.11
C ALA A 121 -0.77 -6.78 -8.02
N ARG A 122 0.26 -7.61 -8.29
CA ARG A 122 0.91 -8.44 -7.26
C ARG A 122 1.61 -7.61 -6.20
N LEU A 123 2.34 -6.56 -6.60
CA LEU A 123 2.96 -5.63 -5.66
C LEU A 123 1.90 -4.94 -4.79
N GLY A 124 0.83 -4.42 -5.40
CA GLY A 124 -0.27 -3.79 -4.69
C GLY A 124 -0.99 -4.76 -3.73
N GLN A 125 -1.21 -6.00 -4.13
CA GLN A 125 -1.77 -7.04 -3.27
C GLN A 125 -0.88 -7.32 -2.06
N ALA A 126 0.44 -7.42 -2.26
CA ALA A 126 1.40 -7.67 -1.20
C ALA A 126 1.48 -6.52 -0.18
N LEU A 127 1.44 -5.27 -0.66
CA LEU A 127 1.37 -4.08 0.20
C LEU A 127 0.03 -3.98 0.94
N ALA A 128 -1.08 -4.41 0.32
CA ALA A 128 -2.38 -4.49 1.00
C ALA A 128 -2.37 -5.54 2.13
N LEU A 129 -1.71 -6.68 1.91
CA LEU A 129 -1.52 -7.70 2.95
C LEU A 129 -0.68 -7.16 4.11
N GLU A 130 0.41 -6.43 3.82
CA GLU A 130 1.23 -5.75 4.83
C GLU A 130 0.37 -4.80 5.67
N GLN A 131 -0.41 -3.93 5.04
CA GLN A 131 -1.25 -2.94 5.73
C GLN A 131 -2.35 -3.57 6.60
N LEU A 132 -2.82 -4.76 6.23
CA LEU A 132 -3.78 -5.56 7.00
C LEU A 132 -3.12 -6.40 8.10
N GLY A 133 -1.80 -6.32 8.28
CA GLY A 133 -1.07 -7.12 9.26
C GLY A 133 -0.97 -8.61 8.91
N ARG A 134 -1.26 -9.01 7.66
CA ARG A 134 -1.11 -10.39 7.18
C ARG A 134 0.34 -10.63 6.74
N LEU A 135 1.25 -10.51 7.71
CA LEU A 135 2.67 -10.31 7.47
C LEU A 135 3.36 -11.49 6.77
N GLU A 136 3.07 -12.73 7.13
CA GLU A 136 3.70 -13.90 6.52
C GLU A 136 3.36 -14.01 5.02
N ALA A 137 2.09 -13.79 4.67
CA ALA A 137 1.62 -13.80 3.28
C ALA A 137 2.21 -12.61 2.49
N ALA A 138 2.35 -11.44 3.14
CA ALA A 138 3.01 -10.28 2.56
C ALA A 138 4.49 -10.59 2.27
N VAL A 139 5.26 -11.08 3.26
CA VAL A 139 6.68 -11.43 3.10
C VAL A 139 6.88 -12.44 1.98
N GLN A 140 6.06 -13.48 1.89
CA GLN A 140 6.15 -14.48 0.81
C GLN A 140 6.01 -13.83 -0.56
N SER A 141 5.02 -12.95 -0.73
CA SER A 141 4.73 -12.28 -2.01
C SER A 141 5.79 -11.23 -2.36
N LEU A 142 6.20 -10.42 -1.37
CA LEU A 142 7.23 -9.39 -1.53
C LEU A 142 8.59 -9.99 -1.87
N THR A 143 8.97 -11.09 -1.20
CA THR A 143 10.25 -11.79 -1.46
C THR A 143 10.30 -12.30 -2.89
N ALA A 144 9.24 -12.96 -3.36
CA ALA A 144 9.17 -13.45 -4.74
C ALA A 144 9.32 -12.31 -5.77
N LEU A 145 8.73 -11.13 -5.51
CA LEU A 145 8.87 -9.97 -6.39
C LEU A 145 10.24 -9.28 -6.29
N TYR A 146 10.89 -9.37 -5.14
CA TYR A 146 12.21 -8.80 -4.87
C TYR A 146 13.34 -9.62 -5.50
N GLU A 147 13.19 -10.95 -5.52
CA GLU A 147 14.13 -11.89 -6.12
C GLU A 147 13.96 -12.05 -7.64
N ASP A 148 12.84 -11.57 -8.21
CA ASP A 148 12.60 -11.58 -9.65
C ASP A 148 13.71 -10.78 -10.38
N PRO A 149 14.39 -11.35 -11.39
CA PRO A 149 15.45 -10.65 -12.14
C PRO A 149 15.02 -9.33 -12.81
N ARG A 150 13.72 -9.13 -13.02
CA ARG A 150 13.17 -7.87 -13.53
C ARG A 150 13.19 -6.75 -12.48
N CYS A 151 13.33 -7.09 -11.21
CA CYS A 151 13.46 -6.13 -10.11
C CYS A 151 14.87 -5.52 -10.10
N VAL A 152 15.02 -4.36 -10.73
CA VAL A 152 16.32 -3.70 -10.84
C VAL A 152 16.64 -2.94 -9.56
N ALA A 153 17.79 -3.23 -8.95
CA ALA A 153 18.27 -2.54 -7.75
C ALA A 153 18.35 -1.02 -7.97
N GLY A 154 17.76 -0.23 -7.06
CA GLY A 154 17.69 1.22 -7.14
C GLY A 154 16.50 1.77 -7.93
N SER A 155 15.69 0.92 -8.57
CA SER A 155 14.39 1.34 -9.11
C SER A 155 13.39 1.65 -7.99
N ALA A 156 12.34 2.43 -8.30
CA ALA A 156 11.28 2.75 -7.34
C ALA A 156 10.56 1.49 -6.83
N GLU A 157 10.33 0.51 -7.71
CA GLU A 157 9.73 -0.77 -7.32
C GLU A 157 10.63 -1.54 -6.35
N TRP A 158 11.94 -1.63 -6.63
CA TRP A 158 12.89 -2.29 -5.75
C TRP A 158 12.96 -1.61 -4.37
N SER A 159 12.96 -0.28 -4.33
CA SER A 159 12.98 0.48 -3.07
C SER A 159 11.70 0.29 -2.27
N ARG A 160 10.53 0.30 -2.93
CA ARG A 160 9.23 -0.02 -2.29
C ARG A 160 9.23 -1.43 -1.70
N LEU A 161 9.69 -2.43 -2.45
CA LEU A 161 9.80 -3.81 -1.98
C LEU A 161 10.76 -3.96 -0.80
N ALA A 162 11.95 -3.36 -0.87
CA ALA A 162 12.93 -3.39 0.22
C ALA A 162 12.38 -2.74 1.50
N THR A 163 11.66 -1.62 1.35
CA THR A 163 11.05 -0.92 2.48
C THR A 163 9.94 -1.75 3.11
N ALA A 164 9.05 -2.35 2.30
CA ALA A 164 7.99 -3.22 2.77
C ALA A 164 8.53 -4.47 3.48
N LEU A 165 9.52 -5.16 2.90
CA LEU A 165 10.18 -6.30 3.54
C LEU A 165 10.81 -5.91 4.90
N THR A 166 11.49 -4.77 4.95
CA THR A 166 12.08 -4.24 6.19
C THR A 166 11.00 -4.05 7.27
N ARG A 167 9.86 -3.43 6.93
CA ARG A 167 8.74 -3.23 7.87
C ARG A 167 8.07 -4.54 8.26
N CYS A 168 7.80 -5.44 7.32
CA CYS A 168 7.17 -6.73 7.63
C CYS A 168 8.03 -7.57 8.58
N HIS A 169 9.34 -7.68 8.35
CA HIS A 169 10.22 -8.42 9.25
C HIS A 169 10.33 -7.75 10.64
N GLN A 170 10.30 -6.42 10.70
CA GLN A 170 10.25 -5.70 11.97
C GLN A 170 8.96 -6.00 12.74
N ALA A 171 7.81 -5.99 12.07
CA ALA A 171 6.51 -6.25 12.67
C ALA A 171 6.34 -7.73 13.08
N LEU A 172 6.98 -8.66 12.38
CA LEU A 172 7.08 -10.08 12.78
C LEU A 172 8.02 -10.32 13.98
N GLY A 173 8.80 -9.31 14.40
CA GLY A 173 9.76 -9.42 15.49
C GLY A 173 11.14 -9.97 15.10
N ASP A 174 11.39 -10.22 13.81
CA ASP A 174 12.72 -10.61 13.32
C ASP A 174 13.61 -9.37 13.16
N HIS A 175 14.00 -8.79 14.30
CA HIS A 175 14.75 -7.53 14.36
C HIS A 175 16.16 -7.62 13.75
N VAL A 176 16.75 -8.81 13.67
CA VAL A 176 18.08 -8.99 13.07
C VAL A 176 17.94 -8.91 11.56
N LEU A 177 17.00 -9.67 10.98
CA LEU A 177 16.79 -9.69 9.54
C LEU A 177 16.26 -8.36 9.02
N SER A 178 15.35 -7.69 9.75
CA SER A 178 14.82 -6.39 9.33
C SER A 178 15.90 -5.32 9.21
N VAL A 179 16.81 -5.23 10.20
CA VAL A 179 17.96 -4.31 10.16
C VAL A 179 18.91 -4.68 9.01
N ASP A 180 19.21 -5.96 8.82
CA ASP A 180 20.13 -6.39 7.76
C ASP A 180 19.58 -6.10 6.35
N ILE A 181 18.30 -6.35 6.09
CA ILE A 181 17.63 -5.99 4.83
C ILE A 181 17.69 -4.47 4.62
N GLY A 182 17.26 -3.69 5.61
CA GLY A 182 17.23 -2.24 5.52
C GLY A 182 18.61 -1.63 5.32
N GLU A 183 19.63 -2.08 6.07
CA GLU A 183 21.01 -1.61 5.90
C GLU A 183 21.58 -1.96 4.52
N ARG A 184 21.38 -3.21 4.04
CA ARG A 184 21.85 -3.62 2.71
C ARG A 184 21.21 -2.76 1.63
N ALA A 185 19.91 -2.49 1.75
CA ALA A 185 19.19 -1.68 0.78
C ALA A 185 19.61 -0.20 0.81
N VAL A 186 19.76 0.42 1.99
CA VAL A 186 20.27 1.80 2.12
C VAL A 186 21.69 1.91 1.55
N ARG A 187 22.59 0.98 1.91
CA ARG A 187 23.96 0.94 1.35
C ARG A 187 23.95 0.82 -0.17
N ARG A 188 23.00 0.06 -0.74
CA ARG A 188 22.88 -0.09 -2.19
C ARG A 188 22.45 1.22 -2.85
N LEU A 189 21.46 1.93 -2.30
CA LEU A 189 21.07 3.25 -2.79
C LEU A 189 22.20 4.27 -2.66
N ASP A 190 22.95 4.23 -1.56
CA ASP A 190 24.14 5.05 -1.35
C ASP A 190 25.19 4.85 -2.46
N GLN A 191 25.50 3.58 -2.79
CA GLN A 191 26.46 3.23 -3.85
C GLN A 191 25.99 3.66 -5.25
N LEU A 192 24.67 3.73 -5.47
CA LEU A 192 24.09 4.19 -6.72
C LEU A 192 23.95 5.72 -6.78
N GLY A 193 24.33 6.44 -5.72
CA GLY A 193 24.20 7.91 -5.66
C GLY A 193 22.76 8.41 -5.48
N LEU A 194 21.85 7.55 -5.02
CA LEU A 194 20.41 7.83 -4.89
C LEU A 194 20.02 8.34 -3.49
N GLN A 195 20.95 8.96 -2.76
CA GLN A 195 20.78 9.31 -1.34
C GLN A 195 19.66 10.34 -1.09
N ALA A 196 19.31 11.14 -2.10
CA ALA A 196 18.37 12.25 -1.97
C ALA A 196 16.98 11.96 -2.56
N THR A 197 16.70 10.70 -2.94
CA THR A 197 15.37 10.32 -3.44
C THR A 197 14.40 10.10 -2.29
N ASP A 198 13.10 10.31 -2.55
CA ASP A 198 12.04 10.01 -1.58
C ASP A 198 12.08 8.53 -1.15
N ASP A 199 12.39 7.63 -2.10
CA ASP A 199 12.59 6.20 -1.84
C ASP A 199 13.69 5.92 -0.80
N HIS A 200 14.82 6.63 -0.87
CA HIS A 200 15.90 6.49 0.11
C HIS A 200 15.44 6.97 1.49
N ILE A 201 14.67 8.06 1.55
CA ILE A 201 14.15 8.62 2.80
C ILE A 201 13.14 7.66 3.45
N GLN A 202 12.22 7.09 2.66
CA GLN A 202 11.25 6.11 3.14
C GLN A 202 11.92 4.82 3.67
N LEU A 203 12.91 4.31 2.94
CA LEU A 203 13.68 3.15 3.37
C LEU A 203 14.49 3.45 4.65
N GLY A 204 15.11 4.63 4.71
CA GLY A 204 15.81 5.10 5.90
C GLY A 204 14.90 5.21 7.12
N ALA A 205 13.68 5.75 6.95
CA ALA A 205 12.67 5.81 8.01
C ALA A 205 12.27 4.42 8.51
N ALA A 206 12.07 3.46 7.60
CA ALA A 206 11.81 2.07 7.98
C ALA A 206 12.98 1.46 8.79
N LEU A 207 14.22 1.73 8.38
CA LEU A 207 15.42 1.29 9.11
C LEU A 207 15.53 1.94 10.50
N VAL A 208 15.18 3.23 10.64
CA VAL A 208 15.07 3.91 11.95
C VAL A 208 14.06 3.17 12.84
N GLY A 209 12.90 2.80 12.30
CA GLY A 209 11.90 1.99 13.01
C GLY A 209 12.45 0.63 13.47
N CYS A 210 13.26 -0.04 12.64
CA CYS A 210 13.91 -1.30 13.00
C CYS A 210 14.91 -1.14 14.16
N TYR A 211 15.73 -0.08 14.12
CA TYR A 211 16.65 0.20 15.22
C TYR A 211 15.94 0.54 16.52
N ARG A 212 14.85 1.32 16.46
CA ARG A 212 13.99 1.60 17.62
C ARG A 212 13.40 0.32 18.21
N ALA A 213 12.83 -0.54 17.38
CA ALA A 213 12.25 -1.81 17.82
C ALA A 213 13.29 -2.74 18.47
N ARG A 214 14.53 -2.74 17.97
CA ARG A 214 15.65 -3.47 18.57
C ARG A 214 16.23 -2.82 19.82
N GLY A 215 15.83 -1.60 20.17
CA GLY A 215 16.37 -0.81 21.27
C GLY A 215 17.73 -0.16 20.98
N ASP A 216 18.23 -0.19 19.74
CA ASP A 216 19.49 0.46 19.34
C ASP A 216 19.24 1.94 19.02
N LEU A 217 18.90 2.70 20.06
CA LEU A 217 18.49 4.10 19.93
C LEU A 217 19.61 5.02 19.45
N ALA A 218 20.87 4.64 19.70
CA ALA A 218 22.03 5.37 19.20
C ALA A 218 22.12 5.29 17.68
N LYS A 219 22.01 4.09 17.08
CA LYS A 219 21.96 3.97 15.63
C LYS A 219 20.70 4.58 15.03
N ALA A 220 19.55 4.42 15.67
CA ALA A 220 18.31 5.06 15.23
C ALA A 220 18.48 6.58 15.09
N HIS A 221 19.11 7.21 16.09
CA HIS A 221 19.38 8.65 16.07
C HIS A 221 20.37 9.05 14.97
N LEU A 222 21.47 8.32 14.81
CA LEU A 222 22.45 8.61 13.76
C LEU A 222 21.84 8.56 12.35
N VAL A 223 20.98 7.56 12.09
CA VAL A 223 20.28 7.45 10.81
C VAL A 223 19.25 8.57 10.66
N ALA A 224 18.44 8.85 11.68
CA ALA A 224 17.46 9.94 11.65
C ALA A 224 18.11 11.31 11.37
N ASP A 225 19.23 11.64 12.03
CA ASP A 225 19.97 12.88 11.82
C ASP A 225 20.56 12.97 10.41
N ARG A 226 21.03 11.84 9.87
CA ARG A 226 21.50 11.77 8.48
C ARG A 226 20.34 12.06 7.51
N LEU A 227 19.17 11.49 7.76
CA LEU A 227 17.99 11.72 6.92
C LEU A 227 17.50 13.16 6.99
N ILE A 228 17.49 13.79 8.16
CA ILE A 228 17.16 15.23 8.30
C ILE A 228 18.09 16.06 7.42
N ARG A 229 19.42 15.87 7.50
CA ARG A 229 20.36 16.65 6.67
C ARG A 229 20.09 16.47 5.18
N ILE A 230 19.87 15.24 4.73
CA ILE A 230 19.55 14.95 3.33
C ILE A 230 18.23 15.64 2.90
N ALA A 231 17.19 15.55 3.73
CA ALA A 231 15.88 16.13 3.44
C ALA A 231 15.90 17.67 3.46
N ASP A 232 16.67 18.28 4.37
CA ASP A 232 16.83 19.73 4.43
C ASP A 232 17.63 20.28 3.24
N GLU A 233 18.68 19.58 2.80
CA GLU A 233 19.53 20.02 1.68
C GLU A 233 18.88 19.81 0.30
N ARG A 234 18.16 18.69 0.11
CA ARG A 234 17.76 18.21 -1.22
C ARG A 234 16.32 17.70 -1.30
N GLY A 235 15.64 17.53 -0.16
CA GLY A 235 14.31 16.95 -0.10
C GLY A 235 13.19 17.98 -0.30
N GLY A 236 12.01 17.50 -0.66
CA GLY A 236 10.78 18.28 -0.64
C GLY A 236 10.17 18.39 0.78
N ARG A 237 9.10 19.19 0.91
CA ARG A 237 8.40 19.37 2.19
C ARG A 237 7.89 18.06 2.81
N ILE A 238 7.42 17.13 1.97
CA ILE A 238 6.92 15.82 2.40
C ILE A 238 8.06 15.00 3.04
N ALA A 239 9.19 14.92 2.35
CA ALA A 239 10.39 14.26 2.85
C ALA A 239 10.86 14.87 4.18
N GLN A 240 10.94 16.20 4.28
CA GLN A 240 11.30 16.89 5.51
C GLN A 240 10.35 16.54 6.67
N ARG A 241 9.03 16.63 6.44
CA ARG A 241 8.01 16.24 7.42
C ARG A 241 8.22 14.82 7.94
N GLU A 242 8.42 13.87 7.04
CA GLU A 242 8.61 12.46 7.40
C GLU A 242 9.89 12.24 8.21
N THR A 243 10.99 12.88 7.84
CA THR A 243 12.25 12.77 8.59
C THR A 243 12.16 13.38 9.99
N TYR A 244 11.57 14.57 10.14
CA TYR A 244 11.34 15.18 11.45
C TYR A 244 10.44 14.33 12.33
N TRP A 245 9.38 13.75 11.76
CA TRP A 245 8.50 12.86 12.49
C TRP A 245 9.24 11.61 13.01
N ASN A 246 9.99 10.92 12.14
CA ASN A 246 10.74 9.74 12.55
C ASN A 246 11.82 10.09 13.60
N ALA A 247 12.47 11.24 13.48
CA ALA A 247 13.42 11.71 14.47
C ALA A 247 12.75 12.04 15.82
N ALA A 248 11.54 12.60 15.81
CA ALA A 248 10.76 12.84 17.02
C ALA A 248 10.46 11.53 17.76
N LEU A 249 10.08 10.48 17.02
CA LEU A 249 9.85 9.14 17.57
C LEU A 249 11.12 8.53 18.18
N VAL A 250 12.30 8.80 17.60
CA VAL A 250 13.60 8.39 18.19
C VAL A 250 13.88 9.17 19.47
N ALA A 251 13.70 10.49 19.46
CA ALA A 251 13.91 11.35 20.63
C ALA A 251 12.99 10.92 21.79
N GLN A 252 11.72 10.66 21.51
CA GLN A 252 10.77 10.13 22.48
C GLN A 252 11.23 8.78 23.05
N SER A 253 11.64 7.83 22.19
CA SER A 253 12.15 6.53 22.66
C SER A 253 13.42 6.65 23.52
N ARG A 254 14.19 7.74 23.38
CA ARG A 254 15.35 8.06 24.22
C ARG A 254 14.99 8.78 25.53
N GLY A 255 13.72 9.17 25.70
CA GLY A 255 13.26 9.99 26.82
C GLY A 255 13.61 11.48 26.67
N ASP A 256 14.07 11.92 25.50
CA ASP A 256 14.36 13.34 25.22
C ASP A 256 13.07 14.03 24.73
N VAL A 257 12.19 14.34 25.70
CA VAL A 257 10.85 14.86 25.42
C VAL A 257 10.91 16.25 24.77
N ASP A 258 11.85 17.11 25.18
CA ASP A 258 12.01 18.46 24.62
C ASP A 258 12.38 18.39 23.14
N GLN A 259 13.34 17.54 22.78
CA GLN A 259 13.71 17.33 21.38
C GLN A 259 12.55 16.71 20.59
N ALA A 260 11.83 15.73 21.17
CA ALA A 260 10.67 15.11 20.53
C ALA A 260 9.56 16.12 20.24
N LEU A 261 9.27 17.04 21.18
CA LEU A 261 8.31 18.13 20.99
C LEU A 261 8.75 19.05 19.86
N ALA A 262 9.98 19.56 19.90
CA ALA A 262 10.50 20.47 18.88
C ALA A 262 10.47 19.86 17.46
N LEU A 263 10.83 18.59 17.33
CA LEU A 263 10.79 17.87 16.05
C LEU A 263 9.35 17.63 15.57
N THR A 264 8.43 17.29 16.49
CA THR A 264 7.01 17.12 16.17
C THR A 264 6.37 18.42 15.69
N GLU A 265 6.71 19.56 16.32
CA GLU A 265 6.27 20.88 15.89
C GLU A 265 6.77 21.23 14.48
N ARG A 266 8.04 20.95 14.17
CA ARG A 266 8.60 21.13 12.83
C ARG A 266 7.88 20.28 11.79
N ALA A 267 7.63 19.01 12.10
CA ALA A 267 6.87 18.13 11.21
C ALA A 267 5.45 18.67 10.96
N ARG A 268 4.77 19.14 12.02
CA ARG A 268 3.42 19.69 11.93
C ARG A 268 3.37 21.02 11.17
N ALA A 269 4.38 21.87 11.29
CA ALA A 269 4.49 23.13 10.55
C ALA A 269 4.69 22.94 9.04
N LEU A 270 5.17 21.76 8.62
CA LEU A 270 5.34 21.42 7.22
C LEU A 270 4.06 20.89 6.57
N LEU A 271 3.04 20.52 7.36
CA LEU A 271 1.76 20.07 6.83
C LEU A 271 1.05 21.19 6.06
N ALA A 272 0.64 20.90 4.83
CA ALA A 272 -0.24 21.75 4.05
C ALA A 272 -1.72 21.51 4.40
N GLU A 273 -2.60 22.46 4.12
CA GLU A 273 -4.05 22.29 4.27
C GLU A 273 -4.60 21.16 3.38
N SER A 274 -3.95 20.91 2.24
CA SER A 274 -4.28 19.82 1.31
C SER A 274 -3.75 18.46 1.76
N ASP A 275 -2.94 18.38 2.82
CA ASP A 275 -2.39 17.11 3.27
C ASP A 275 -3.48 16.21 3.87
N HIS A 276 -3.26 14.90 3.78
CA HIS A 276 -4.24 13.90 4.22
C HIS A 276 -4.64 14.10 5.70
N VAL A 277 -5.95 14.14 5.93
CA VAL A 277 -6.58 14.31 7.26
C VAL A 277 -6.03 13.31 8.30
N ARG A 278 -5.72 12.08 7.86
CA ARG A 278 -5.10 11.04 8.69
C ARG A 278 -3.74 11.47 9.24
N HIS A 279 -2.85 12.02 8.42
CA HIS A 279 -1.52 12.46 8.87
C HIS A 279 -1.60 13.64 9.84
N HIS A 280 -2.52 14.58 9.59
CA HIS A 280 -2.82 15.66 10.53
C HIS A 280 -3.24 15.13 11.91
N ALA A 281 -4.11 14.12 11.92
CA ALA A 281 -4.60 13.52 13.16
C ALA A 281 -3.50 12.76 13.93
N LEU A 282 -2.67 11.98 13.23
CA LEU A 282 -1.57 11.23 13.86
C LEU A 282 -0.52 12.15 14.49
N LEU A 283 -0.11 13.21 13.79
CA LEU A 283 0.85 14.19 14.31
C LEU A 283 0.27 14.96 15.52
N ALA A 284 -1.02 15.31 15.48
CA ALA A 284 -1.70 15.94 16.60
C ALA A 284 -1.79 15.01 17.82
N ALA A 285 -2.07 13.72 17.61
CA ALA A 285 -2.13 12.74 18.69
C ALA A 285 -0.79 12.60 19.41
N ALA A 286 0.31 12.39 18.69
CA ALA A 286 1.62 12.26 19.35
C ALA A 286 2.10 13.55 20.01
N TYR A 287 1.81 14.72 19.43
CA TYR A 287 2.07 15.98 20.12
C TYR A 287 1.29 16.06 21.44
N GLY A 288 0.03 15.64 21.45
CA GLY A 288 -0.78 15.53 22.67
C GLY A 288 -0.18 14.55 23.69
N THR A 289 0.33 13.40 23.26
CA THR A 289 1.04 12.46 24.15
C THR A 289 2.30 13.08 24.75
N LEU A 290 3.11 13.78 23.96
CA LEU A 290 4.33 14.43 24.46
C LEU A 290 4.03 15.52 25.49
N LEU A 291 2.88 16.19 25.42
CA LEU A 291 2.45 17.16 26.44
C LEU A 291 2.15 16.52 27.81
N LEU A 292 1.90 15.20 27.87
CA LEU A 292 1.80 14.48 29.14
C LEU A 292 3.16 14.10 29.74
N GLU A 293 4.19 14.04 28.90
CA GLU A 293 5.53 13.60 29.25
C GLU A 293 6.48 14.77 29.54
N CYS A 294 6.13 15.99 29.09
CA CYS A 294 6.95 17.18 29.27
C CYS A 294 6.91 17.74 30.69
N ASP A 295 7.84 18.65 31.00
CA ASP A 295 7.93 19.33 32.28
C ASP A 295 7.86 20.86 32.10
N PRO A 296 6.80 21.55 32.59
CA PRO A 296 5.63 20.99 33.27
C PRO A 296 4.67 20.29 32.29
N ALA A 297 4.01 19.22 32.74
CA ALA A 297 3.00 18.52 31.96
C ALA A 297 1.73 19.38 31.77
N ASP A 298 1.09 19.27 30.60
CA ASP A 298 -0.15 19.98 30.26
C ASP A 298 -1.27 18.99 29.86
N PRO A 299 -1.87 18.29 30.85
CA PRO A 299 -2.84 17.23 30.58
C PRO A 299 -4.17 17.74 30.02
N GLU A 300 -4.58 18.98 30.32
CA GLU A 300 -5.82 19.54 29.75
C GLU A 300 -5.65 19.84 28.25
N ARG A 301 -4.51 20.42 27.84
CA ARG A 301 -4.23 20.62 26.42
C ARG A 301 -4.02 19.30 25.68
N ALA A 302 -3.36 18.33 26.33
CA ALA A 302 -3.23 16.98 25.80
C ALA A 302 -4.61 16.36 25.52
N LEU A 303 -5.54 16.44 26.49
CA LEU A 303 -6.91 15.91 26.35
C LEU A 303 -7.63 16.52 25.15
N HIS A 304 -7.57 17.84 25.00
CA HIS A 304 -8.22 18.55 23.90
C HIS A 304 -7.67 18.11 22.53
N LEU A 305 -6.35 18.06 22.39
CA LEU A 305 -5.69 17.68 21.13
C LEU A 305 -5.93 16.21 20.77
N LEU A 306 -5.80 15.31 21.75
CA LEU A 306 -6.06 13.88 21.56
C LEU A 306 -7.53 13.63 21.25
N GLY A 307 -8.46 14.38 21.83
CA GLY A 307 -9.89 14.31 21.51
C GLY A 307 -10.17 14.65 20.05
N GLN A 308 -9.61 15.77 19.57
CA GLN A 308 -9.73 16.18 18.17
C GLN A 308 -9.08 15.17 17.20
N ALA A 309 -7.91 14.66 17.56
CA ALA A 309 -7.22 13.64 16.76
C ALA A 309 -8.04 12.34 16.69
N ASN A 310 -8.58 11.89 17.83
CA ASN A 310 -9.41 10.68 17.90
C ASN A 310 -10.68 10.80 17.04
N SER A 311 -11.37 11.95 17.07
CA SER A 311 -12.54 12.17 16.20
C SER A 311 -12.21 12.04 14.71
N ARG A 312 -11.06 12.57 14.28
CA ARG A 312 -10.60 12.43 12.89
C ARG A 312 -10.18 10.99 12.57
N LEU A 313 -9.46 10.34 13.47
CA LEU A 313 -9.03 8.94 13.29
C LEU A 313 -10.20 7.97 13.25
N ALA A 314 -11.33 8.28 13.89
CA ALA A 314 -12.54 7.46 13.76
C ALA A 314 -13.10 7.43 12.32
N GLU A 315 -12.84 8.47 11.52
CA GLU A 315 -13.30 8.57 10.12
C GLU A 315 -12.29 7.98 9.13
N VAL A 316 -10.98 8.20 9.36
CA VAL A 316 -9.94 7.90 8.36
C VAL A 316 -8.77 7.05 8.88
N GLY A 317 -8.75 6.73 10.17
CA GLY A 317 -7.70 5.97 10.82
C GLY A 317 -7.95 4.45 10.75
N THR A 318 -6.87 3.68 10.81
CA THR A 318 -6.96 2.22 10.96
C THR A 318 -7.44 1.83 12.37
N PRO A 319 -7.96 0.61 12.58
CA PRO A 319 -8.38 0.15 13.91
C PRO A 319 -7.28 0.26 14.98
N ILE A 320 -6.01 0.03 14.59
CA ILE A 320 -4.85 0.17 15.49
C ILE A 320 -4.65 1.63 15.89
N GLU A 321 -4.64 2.54 14.92
CA GLU A 321 -4.46 3.98 15.20
C GLU A 321 -5.61 4.54 16.05
N GLN A 322 -6.83 4.05 15.82
CA GLN A 322 -7.98 4.40 16.65
C GLN A 322 -7.81 3.86 18.09
N ALA A 323 -7.37 2.61 18.25
CA ALA A 323 -7.11 2.01 19.56
C ALA A 323 -6.01 2.76 20.31
N ASP A 324 -4.90 3.12 19.64
CA ASP A 324 -3.83 3.92 20.21
C ASP A 324 -4.33 5.28 20.70
N ALA A 325 -5.12 6.00 19.89
CA ALA A 325 -5.70 7.27 20.30
C ALA A 325 -6.60 7.13 21.54
N GLN A 326 -7.38 6.04 21.63
CA GLN A 326 -8.18 5.71 22.82
C GLN A 326 -7.29 5.43 24.06
N ILE A 327 -6.19 4.68 23.91
CA ILE A 327 -5.24 4.41 25.01
C ILE A 327 -4.61 5.70 25.52
N GLN A 328 -4.24 6.61 24.62
CA GLN A 328 -3.66 7.90 24.99
C GLN A 328 -4.69 8.78 25.71
N LEU A 329 -5.93 8.85 25.22
CA LEU A 329 -7.03 9.53 25.92
C LEU A 329 -7.25 8.95 27.33
N ALA A 330 -7.23 7.62 27.46
CA ALA A 330 -7.37 6.96 28.75
C ALA A 330 -6.23 7.33 29.72
N SER A 331 -5.00 7.40 29.22
CA SER A 331 -3.82 7.84 29.99
C SER A 331 -3.93 9.30 30.44
N VAL A 332 -4.44 10.20 29.59
CA VAL A 332 -4.71 11.60 29.98
C VAL A 332 -5.78 11.65 31.08
N CYS A 333 -6.89 10.92 30.91
CA CYS A 333 -7.96 10.87 31.90
C CYS A 333 -7.44 10.34 33.26
N LEU A 334 -6.56 9.34 33.27
CA LEU A 334 -5.89 8.88 34.49
C LEU A 334 -5.09 10.00 35.17
N ARG A 335 -4.28 10.75 34.42
CA ARG A 335 -3.50 11.89 34.95
C ARG A 335 -4.39 12.98 35.56
N LEU A 336 -5.59 13.16 35.00
CA LEU A 336 -6.59 14.11 35.48
C LEU A 336 -7.51 13.53 36.58
N SER A 337 -7.26 12.32 37.07
CA SER A 337 -8.13 11.60 38.02
C SER A 337 -9.58 11.39 37.53
N ARG A 338 -9.81 11.36 36.21
CA ARG A 338 -11.12 11.09 35.57
C ARG A 338 -11.27 9.59 35.30
N PHE A 339 -11.44 8.84 36.39
CA PHE A 339 -11.37 7.37 36.40
C PHE A 339 -12.41 6.69 35.51
N ASP A 340 -13.67 7.14 35.50
CA ASP A 340 -14.70 6.50 34.68
C ASP A 340 -14.49 6.72 33.17
N GLU A 341 -14.03 7.91 32.77
CA GLU A 341 -13.66 8.20 31.38
C GLU A 341 -12.43 7.39 30.95
N ALA A 342 -11.41 7.29 31.81
CA ALA A 342 -10.24 6.45 31.54
C ALA A 342 -10.63 4.99 31.31
N ARG A 343 -11.52 4.44 32.14
CA ARG A 343 -12.04 3.08 31.97
C ARG A 343 -12.80 2.91 30.65
N GLN A 344 -13.64 3.88 30.28
CA GLN A 344 -14.39 3.83 29.03
C GLN A 344 -13.47 3.84 27.80
N HIS A 345 -12.48 4.72 27.78
CA HIS A 345 -11.53 4.81 26.67
C HIS A 345 -10.67 3.55 26.54
N ALA A 346 -10.15 3.01 27.66
CA ALA A 346 -9.36 1.79 27.64
C ALA A 346 -10.16 0.56 27.18
N SER A 347 -11.44 0.44 27.57
CA SER A 347 -12.31 -0.63 27.08
C SER A 347 -12.58 -0.53 25.57
N ARG A 348 -12.85 0.68 25.07
CA ARG A 348 -13.03 0.91 23.61
C ARG A 348 -11.78 0.53 22.81
N ALA A 349 -10.59 0.82 23.34
CA ALA A 349 -9.35 0.40 22.71
C ALA A 349 -9.26 -1.13 22.59
N LEU A 350 -9.65 -1.88 23.62
CA LEU A 350 -9.67 -3.34 23.57
C LEU A 350 -10.70 -3.89 22.58
N ASP A 351 -11.89 -3.28 22.51
CA ASP A 351 -12.92 -3.65 21.54
C ASP A 351 -12.42 -3.45 20.10
N LEU A 352 -11.68 -2.38 19.83
CA LEU A 352 -11.09 -2.11 18.51
C LEU A 352 -9.96 -3.07 18.12
N LEU A 353 -9.33 -3.72 19.09
CA LEU A 353 -8.21 -4.66 18.88
C LEU A 353 -8.67 -6.12 18.74
N ASP A 354 -9.97 -6.39 18.79
CA ASP A 354 -10.59 -7.72 18.62
C ASP A 354 -9.98 -8.83 19.51
N GLY A 355 -9.37 -8.46 20.64
CA GLY A 355 -8.76 -9.40 21.58
C GLY A 355 -7.47 -10.08 21.11
N GLU A 356 -6.87 -9.67 19.99
CA GLU A 356 -5.59 -10.21 19.55
C GLU A 356 -4.46 -9.87 20.54
N PRO A 357 -3.48 -10.79 20.76
CA PRO A 357 -2.35 -10.54 21.66
C PRO A 357 -1.40 -9.53 21.03
N ARG A 358 -1.70 -8.24 21.21
CA ARG A 358 -0.92 -7.12 20.69
C ARG A 358 -0.36 -6.25 21.83
N PRO A 359 0.78 -5.57 21.61
CA PRO A 359 1.37 -4.65 22.60
C PRO A 359 0.40 -3.58 23.10
N GLU A 360 -0.43 -3.03 22.21
CA GLU A 360 -1.42 -1.99 22.51
C GLU A 360 -2.47 -2.49 23.51
N ALA A 361 -2.86 -3.77 23.41
CA ALA A 361 -3.79 -4.39 24.35
C ALA A 361 -3.19 -4.53 25.76
N VAL A 362 -1.85 -4.65 25.88
CA VAL A 362 -1.18 -4.61 27.19
C VAL A 362 -1.30 -3.22 27.79
N LEU A 363 -1.04 -2.17 27.02
CA LEU A 363 -1.16 -0.78 27.48
C LEU A 363 -2.60 -0.46 27.94
N ALA A 364 -3.61 -0.81 27.15
CA ALA A 364 -5.00 -0.64 27.54
C ALA A 364 -5.34 -1.35 28.86
N ARG A 365 -4.84 -2.58 29.06
CA ARG A 365 -5.02 -3.33 30.32
C ARG A 365 -4.26 -2.70 31.49
N THR A 366 -3.07 -2.14 31.27
CA THR A 366 -2.34 -1.43 32.33
C THR A 366 -3.07 -0.19 32.80
N VAL A 367 -3.69 0.55 31.87
CA VAL A 367 -4.59 1.66 32.22
C VAL A 367 -5.77 1.14 33.05
N LEU A 368 -6.45 0.09 32.60
CA LEU A 368 -7.58 -0.52 33.34
C LEU A 368 -7.21 -1.01 34.75
N ALA A 369 -5.96 -1.40 34.99
CA ALA A 369 -5.48 -1.79 36.32
C ALA A 369 -5.21 -0.59 37.24
N GLY A 370 -5.05 0.61 36.67
CA GLY A 370 -4.81 1.87 37.41
C GLY A 370 -6.09 2.65 37.75
N VAL A 371 -7.26 2.18 37.32
CA VAL A 371 -8.62 2.71 37.56
C VAL A 371 -9.46 1.74 38.35
#